data_AF-A0A538S1N4-F1
#
_entry.id   AF-A0A538S1N4-F1
#
_cell.length_a   1.000
_cell.length_b   1.000
_cell.length_c   1.000
_cell.angle_alpha   90.00
_cell.angle_beta   90.00
_cell.angle_gamma   90.00
#
_symmetry.space_group_name_H-M   'P 1'
#
loop_
_entity.id
_entity.type
_entity.pdbx_description
1 polymer ?
#
loop_
_entity_poly.entity_id
_entity_poly.type
_entity_poly.pdbx_seq_one_letter_code
_entity_poly.pdbx_strand_id
1 'polypeptide(L)'
;MTETLSHKRLIRLVRSPASDGVGVFCIRDAKTQTFYVFHEIPNDIGGRGFALHRLGLGDLYHVRIGTPAQCSCECLGFLRHGNCKHIQGLLALAHAGKL
;
A
#
# COMPACT_ATOMS: atom_id res chain seq x y z
N MET A 1 -28.73 2.02 -15.83
CA MET A 1 -27.99 1.51 -14.66
C MET A 1 -26.65 1.02 -15.17
N THR A 2 -25.64 1.87 -15.13
CA THR A 2 -24.28 1.54 -15.60
C THR A 2 -23.57 0.74 -14.52
N GLU A 3 -23.45 -0.57 -14.74
CA GLU A 3 -22.58 -1.44 -13.95
C GLU A 3 -21.18 -0.84 -13.91
N THR A 4 -20.81 -0.34 -12.74
CA THR A 4 -19.45 0.15 -12.52
C THR A 4 -18.60 -1.10 -12.41
N LEU A 5 -17.91 -1.47 -13.49
CA LEU A 5 -16.89 -2.52 -13.47
C LEU A 5 -15.87 -2.13 -12.39
N SER A 6 -16.04 -2.70 -11.20
CA SER A 6 -15.11 -2.51 -10.10
C SER A 6 -13.77 -3.03 -10.60
N HIS A 7 -12.83 -2.11 -10.84
CA HIS A 7 -11.47 -2.45 -11.26
C HIS A 7 -10.84 -3.31 -10.16
N LYS A 8 -11.02 -4.63 -10.25
CA LYS A 8 -10.60 -5.59 -9.23
C LYS A 8 -9.09 -5.62 -9.24
N ARG A 9 -8.48 -5.01 -8.23
CA ARG A 9 -7.03 -5.05 -8.01
C ARG A 9 -6.71 -6.27 -7.17
N LEU A 10 -5.76 -7.07 -7.65
CA LEU A 10 -5.22 -8.19 -6.89
C LEU A 10 -3.97 -7.73 -6.16
N ILE A 11 -3.96 -7.94 -4.86
CA ILE A 11 -2.83 -7.60 -3.98
C ILE A 11 -2.19 -8.91 -3.53
N ARG A 12 -0.89 -9.05 -3.78
CA ARG A 12 -0.12 -10.24 -3.42
C ARG A 12 1.18 -9.85 -2.74
N LEU A 13 1.45 -10.43 -1.58
CA LEU A 13 2.78 -10.40 -0.96
C LEU A 13 3.72 -11.26 -1.80
N VAL A 14 4.81 -10.66 -2.26
CA VAL A 14 5.86 -11.32 -3.05
C VAL A 14 7.00 -11.77 -2.15
N ARG A 15 7.40 -10.90 -1.21
CA ARG A 15 8.39 -11.16 -0.17
C ARG A 15 7.84 -10.65 1.16
N SER A 16 7.77 -11.50 2.17
CA SER A 16 7.45 -11.06 3.54
C SER A 16 8.59 -10.20 4.09
N PRO A 17 8.30 -9.22 4.97
CA PRO A 17 9.34 -8.54 5.74
C PRO A 17 10.24 -9.57 6.42
N ALA A 18 11.54 -9.56 6.11
CA ALA A 18 12.50 -10.44 6.77
C ALA A 18 13.09 -9.72 7.99
N SER A 19 14.25 -10.17 8.49
CA SER A 19 14.97 -9.50 9.57
C SER A 19 15.38 -8.06 9.25
N ASP A 20 15.40 -7.69 7.96
CA ASP A 20 15.66 -6.32 7.48
C ASP A 20 14.42 -5.41 7.56
N GLY A 21 13.24 -5.94 7.90
CA GLY A 21 11.97 -5.20 7.92
C GLY A 21 11.43 -4.84 6.53
N VAL A 22 12.07 -5.30 5.45
CA VAL A 22 11.71 -4.92 4.07
C VAL A 22 10.84 -5.99 3.43
N GLY A 23 9.60 -5.64 3.10
CA GLY A 23 8.70 -6.48 2.33
C GLY A 23 8.54 -6.01 0.89
N VAL A 24 8.04 -6.90 0.04
CA VAL A 24 7.65 -6.56 -1.33
C VAL A 24 6.25 -7.08 -1.59
N PHE A 25 5.37 -6.22 -2.09
CA PHE A 25 4.08 -6.64 -2.59
C PHE A 25 3.84 -6.17 -4.02
N CYS A 26 2.90 -6.85 -4.65
CA CYS A 26 2.50 -6.62 -6.02
C CYS A 26 1.04 -6.17 -6.03
N ILE A 27 0.77 -5.10 -6.77
CA ILE A 27 -0.58 -4.72 -7.19
C ILE A 27 -0.70 -5.09 -8.66
N ARG A 28 -1.65 -5.97 -8.97
CA ARG A 28 -2.02 -6.32 -10.34
C ARG A 28 -3.41 -5.77 -10.64
N ASP A 29 -3.51 -4.99 -11.71
CA ASP A 29 -4.78 -4.66 -12.36
C ASP A 29 -4.91 -5.43 -13.68
N ALA A 30 -5.97 -5.20 -14.44
CA ALA A 30 -6.25 -5.94 -15.67
C ALA A 30 -5.16 -5.80 -16.75
N LYS A 31 -4.34 -4.74 -16.69
CA LYS A 31 -3.38 -4.38 -17.75
C LYS A 31 -1.94 -4.32 -17.25
N THR A 32 -1.74 -4.12 -15.95
CA THR A 32 -0.43 -3.79 -15.39
C THR A 32 -0.17 -4.54 -14.10
N GLN A 33 1.11 -4.82 -13.89
CA GLN A 33 1.64 -5.37 -12.66
C GLN A 33 2.69 -4.40 -12.13
N THR A 34 2.48 -3.89 -10.92
CA THR A 34 3.42 -2.97 -10.26
C THR A 34 3.88 -3.57 -8.94
N PHE A 35 5.18 -3.56 -8.71
CA PHE A 35 5.80 -4.02 -7.48
C PHE A 35 6.16 -2.82 -6.60
N TYR A 36 5.86 -2.95 -5.32
CA TYR A 36 6.16 -1.97 -4.29
C TYR A 36 7.02 -2.63 -3.22
N VAL A 37 8.13 -1.97 -2.90
CA VAL A 37 8.94 -2.26 -1.73
C VAL A 37 8.38 -1.42 -0.60
N PHE A 38 8.27 -2.03 0.58
CA PHE A 38 7.82 -1.33 1.77
C PHE A 38 8.69 -1.72 2.96
N HIS A 39 8.84 -0.81 3.89
CA HIS A 39 9.39 -1.09 5.21
C HIS A 39 8.56 -0.35 6.25
N GLU A 40 8.33 -0.99 7.40
CA GLU A 40 7.66 -0.35 8.52
C GLU A 40 8.60 0.67 9.16
N ILE A 41 8.06 1.82 9.54
CA ILE A 41 8.76 2.92 10.21
C ILE A 41 8.04 3.30 11.50
N PRO A 42 8.76 3.80 12.53
CA PRO A 42 8.15 4.29 13.75
C PRO A 42 7.07 5.35 13.48
N ASN A 43 5.99 5.32 14.25
CA ASN A 43 4.86 6.24 14.09
C ASN A 43 4.17 6.51 15.43
N ASP A 44 4.33 7.73 15.95
CA ASP A 44 3.86 8.10 17.29
C ASP A 44 2.44 8.67 17.31
N ILE A 45 1.85 8.92 16.14
CA ILE A 45 0.50 9.51 16.00
C ILE A 45 -0.62 8.46 15.81
N GLY A 46 -0.31 7.19 16.08
CA GLY A 46 -1.23 6.06 15.97
C GLY A 46 -1.40 5.53 14.54
N GLY A 47 -1.74 4.25 14.45
CA GLY A 47 -1.65 3.47 13.21
C GLY A 47 -0.23 2.93 12.98
N ARG A 48 -0.02 2.27 11.84
CA ARG A 48 1.28 1.73 11.40
C ARG A 48 1.83 2.59 10.27
N GLY A 49 3.08 3.01 10.40
CA GLY A 49 3.79 3.82 9.40
C GLY A 49 4.61 2.94 8.48
N PHE A 50 4.60 3.24 7.18
CA PHE A 50 5.39 2.53 6.18
C PHE A 50 6.02 3.53 5.24
N ALA A 51 7.27 3.28 4.87
CA ALA A 51 7.89 3.97 3.76
C ALA A 51 7.93 3.02 2.56
N LEU A 52 7.37 3.51 1.45
CA LEU A 52 6.96 2.69 0.33
C LEU A 52 7.40 3.33 -0.98
N HIS A 53 8.03 2.56 -1.85
CA HIS A 53 8.42 3.01 -3.18
C HIS A 53 8.20 1.91 -4.20
N ARG A 54 8.12 2.28 -5.48
CA ARG A 54 8.03 1.29 -6.56
C ARG A 54 9.40 0.60 -6.73
N LEU A 55 9.38 -0.72 -6.93
CA LEU A 55 10.59 -1.52 -7.09
C LEU A 55 11.38 -1.08 -8.34
N GLY A 56 12.68 -0.84 -8.17
CA GLY A 56 13.62 -0.48 -9.23
C GLY A 56 13.62 1.00 -9.62
N LEU A 57 12.54 1.73 -9.39
CA LEU A 57 12.38 3.14 -9.73
C LEU A 57 11.20 3.72 -8.93
N GLY A 58 11.39 4.75 -8.13
CA GLY A 58 10.26 5.55 -7.65
C GLY A 58 10.54 6.50 -6.50
N ASP A 59 9.69 7.52 -6.39
CA ASP A 59 9.59 8.36 -5.21
C ASP A 59 9.25 7.52 -3.98
N LEU A 60 9.84 7.89 -2.85
CA LEU A 60 9.50 7.35 -1.55
C LEU A 60 8.22 8.04 -1.06
N TYR A 61 7.20 7.26 -0.73
CA TYR A 61 5.98 7.73 -0.09
C TYR A 61 5.92 7.27 1.35
N HIS A 62 5.61 8.17 2.27
CA HIS A 62 5.21 7.79 3.62
C HIS A 62 3.73 7.46 3.61
N VAL A 63 3.40 6.26 4.10
CA VAL A 63 2.06 5.69 4.09
C VAL A 63 1.71 5.28 5.51
N ARG A 64 0.60 5.77 6.03
CA ARG A 64 0.06 5.39 7.32
C ARG A 64 -1.22 4.58 7.11
N ILE A 65 -1.35 3.47 7.82
CA ILE A 65 -2.55 2.63 7.81
C ILE A 65 -3.06 2.37 9.23
N GLY A 66 -4.35 2.13 9.39
CA GLY A 66 -5.00 1.88 10.68
C GLY A 66 -6.51 1.96 10.54
N THR A 67 -7.17 2.63 11.48
CA THR A 67 -8.58 3.05 11.27
C THR A 67 -8.68 4.02 10.08
N PRO A 68 -9.89 4.29 9.54
CA PRO A 68 -10.05 5.25 8.45
C PRO A 68 -9.45 6.63 8.73
N ALA A 69 -9.55 7.12 9.97
CA ALA A 69 -8.93 8.38 10.41
C ALA A 69 -7.39 8.30 10.53
N GLN A 70 -6.84 7.08 10.57
CA GLN A 70 -5.41 6.80 10.65
C GLN A 70 -4.79 6.45 9.30
N CYS A 71 -5.51 6.64 8.20
CA CYS A 71 -5.00 6.38 6.85
C CYS A 71 -4.52 7.68 6.19
N SER A 72 -3.26 7.71 5.75
CA SER A 72 -2.71 8.85 5.00
C SER A 72 -1.60 8.42 4.04
N CYS A 73 -1.47 9.12 2.91
CA CYS A 73 -0.40 8.87 1.94
C CYS A 73 -0.08 10.17 1.16
N GLU A 74 1.18 10.35 0.80
CA GLU A 74 1.67 11.53 0.08
C GLU A 74 1.51 11.43 -1.44
N CYS A 75 0.99 10.31 -1.96
CA CYS A 75 0.84 10.12 -3.39
C CYS A 75 -0.36 10.93 -3.94
N LEU A 76 -0.26 11.33 -5.22
CA LEU A 76 -1.33 12.07 -5.90
C LEU A 76 -2.69 11.38 -5.86
N GLY A 77 -2.72 10.04 -5.82
CA GLY A 77 -3.97 9.30 -5.68
C GLY A 77 -4.70 9.64 -4.38
N PHE A 78 -3.97 9.64 -3.26
CA PHE A 78 -4.56 9.98 -1.97
C PHE A 78 -4.88 11.47 -1.87
N LEU A 79 -3.94 12.34 -2.26
CA LEU A 79 -4.13 13.78 -2.19
C LEU A 79 -5.34 14.28 -3.00
N ARG A 80 -5.70 13.60 -4.09
CA ARG A 80 -6.87 13.94 -4.92
C ARG A 80 -8.17 13.25 -4.51
N HIS A 81 -8.11 12.04 -3.94
CA HIS A 81 -9.30 11.20 -3.75
C HIS A 81 -9.54 10.75 -2.31
N GLY A 82 -8.64 11.07 -1.37
CA GLY A 82 -8.66 10.56 0.00
C GLY A 82 -8.42 9.05 0.11
N ASN A 83 -8.07 8.38 -0.99
CA ASN A 83 -7.73 6.96 -1.02
C ASN A 83 -6.69 6.69 -2.12
N CYS A 84 -5.87 5.66 -1.93
CA CYS A 84 -4.90 5.26 -2.94
C CYS A 84 -4.66 3.76 -2.93
N LYS A 85 -4.09 3.26 -4.03
CA LYS A 85 -3.70 1.86 -4.17
C LYS A 85 -2.65 1.42 -3.14
N HIS A 86 -1.84 2.34 -2.60
CA HIS A 86 -0.82 2.04 -1.60
C HIS A 86 -1.44 1.69 -0.25
N ILE A 87 -2.34 2.56 0.26
CA ILE A 87 -3.10 2.29 1.48
C ILE A 87 -3.94 1.03 1.32
N GLN A 88 -4.66 0.87 0.21
CA GLN A 88 -5.46 -0.32 -0.07
C GLN A 88 -4.59 -1.59 -0.10
N GLY A 89 -3.41 -1.50 -0.71
CA GLY A 89 -2.39 -2.55 -0.74
C GLY A 89 -1.99 -3.01 0.66
N LEU A 90 -1.53 -2.07 1.47
CA LEU A 90 -1.04 -2.36 2.82
C LEU A 90 -2.16 -2.80 3.77
N LEU A 91 -3.35 -2.18 3.72
CA LEU A 91 -4.51 -2.62 4.51
C LEU A 91 -4.91 -4.05 4.17
N ALA A 92 -4.93 -4.42 2.89
CA ALA A 92 -5.27 -5.79 2.49
C ALA A 92 -4.25 -6.81 3.02
N LEU A 93 -2.96 -6.46 3.07
CA LEU A 93 -1.93 -7.31 3.66
C LEU A 93 -2.05 -7.38 5.20
N ALA A 94 -2.31 -6.26 5.86
CA ALA A 94 -2.56 -6.20 7.31
C ALA A 94 -3.75 -7.09 7.70
N HIS A 95 -4.89 -6.94 7.03
CA HIS A 95 -6.08 -7.73 7.28
C HIS A 95 -5.88 -9.22 7.00
N ALA A 96 -4.93 -9.57 6.12
CA ALA A 96 -4.55 -10.95 5.83
C ALA A 96 -3.48 -11.50 6.80
N GLY A 97 -3.05 -10.73 7.81
CA GLY A 97 -2.01 -11.15 8.78
C GLY A 97 -0.60 -11.28 8.16
N LYS A 98 -0.32 -10.49 7.11
CA LYS A 98 0.91 -10.59 6.30
C LYS A 98 1.91 -9.44 6.52
N LEU A 99 1.60 -8.53 7.45
CA LEU A 99 2.42 -7.38 7.84
C LEU A 99 2.72 -7.42 9.32
#